data_AF-A0A8W8JV01-F1
#
_entry.id   AF-A0A8W8JV01-F1
#
_cell.length_a   1.000
_cell.length_b   1.000
_cell.length_c   1.000
_cell.angle_alpha   90.00
_cell.angle_beta   90.00
_cell.angle_gamma   90.00
#
_symmetry.space_group_name_H-M   'P 1'
#
loop_
_entity.id
_entity.type
_entity.pdbx_description
1 polymer ?
#
loop_
_entity_poly.entity_id
_entity_poly.type
_entity_poly.pdbx_seq_one_letter_code
_entity_poly.pdbx_strand_id
1 'polypeptide(L)'
;VTGPFRRFTTPYGPLRRDIGADRRLMSKTDLENVFSRRWMWEISNPSAEDRYNLELLHNHVHVWIGEQMSRIESSSYDPAFFSHHAFVDCLWEEFRQRQRQHGINPGRDYPRIVGDQGHQPLVSMGLGRLLVVDGINDIFTQRIYSCQRRPECVPGTNHCGSPYIRCNWSTRTCLPLIMSNRPNNPVAQGPAQQQVPWWARLMQRNGLFG
;
A
#
# COMPACT_ATOMS: atom_id res chain seq x y z
N VAL A 1 11.80 -22.79 2.19
CA VAL A 1 11.05 -21.86 1.31
C VAL A 1 9.98 -22.67 0.56
N THR A 2 8.71 -22.23 0.57
CA THR A 2 7.55 -22.90 -0.05
C THR A 2 6.83 -21.95 -1.03
N GLY A 3 5.78 -22.43 -1.72
CA GLY A 3 4.96 -21.62 -2.63
C GLY A 3 5.45 -21.58 -4.09
N PRO A 4 4.64 -21.03 -5.02
CA PRO A 4 4.94 -21.05 -6.45
C PRO A 4 6.17 -20.22 -6.82
N PHE A 5 6.49 -19.19 -6.03
CA PHE A 5 7.62 -18.29 -6.29
C PHE A 5 8.92 -18.70 -5.58
N ARG A 6 8.99 -19.90 -4.98
CA ARG A 6 10.17 -20.34 -4.18
C ARG A 6 11.51 -20.36 -4.94
N ARG A 7 11.47 -20.43 -6.27
CA ARG A 7 12.63 -20.46 -7.17
C ARG A 7 12.65 -19.27 -8.13
N PHE A 8 11.86 -18.23 -7.83
CA PHE A 8 11.80 -17.05 -8.68
C PHE A 8 13.13 -16.29 -8.62
N THR A 9 13.65 -15.89 -9.77
CA THR A 9 14.94 -15.19 -9.90
C THR A 9 14.72 -13.83 -10.53
N THR A 10 15.44 -12.84 -10.03
CA THR A 10 15.35 -11.43 -10.43
C THR A 10 16.74 -10.94 -10.84
N PRO A 11 16.87 -9.78 -11.51
CA PRO A 11 18.17 -9.13 -11.74
C PRO A 11 18.96 -8.84 -10.45
N TYR A 12 18.29 -8.84 -9.29
CA TYR A 12 18.89 -8.66 -7.96
C TYR A 12 19.15 -9.99 -7.21
N GLY A 13 19.10 -11.12 -7.93
CA GLY A 13 19.28 -12.46 -7.38
C GLY A 13 17.95 -13.19 -7.08
N PRO A 14 18.01 -14.33 -6.37
CA PRO A 14 16.81 -15.07 -5.98
C PRO A 14 15.84 -14.21 -5.16
N LEU A 15 14.53 -14.37 -5.37
CA LEU A 15 13.51 -13.70 -4.59
C LEU A 15 13.67 -14.04 -3.10
N ARG A 16 13.73 -13.01 -2.26
CA ARG A 16 13.80 -13.11 -0.80
C ARG A 16 12.74 -12.21 -0.18
N ARG A 17 12.36 -12.53 1.06
CA ARG A 17 11.45 -11.76 1.90
C ARG A 17 11.89 -11.93 3.34
N ASP A 18 11.78 -10.87 4.12
CA ASP A 18 12.08 -10.88 5.56
C ASP A 18 10.85 -10.35 6.33
N ILE A 19 9.80 -11.18 6.32
CA ILE A 19 8.45 -10.79 6.71
C ILE A 19 8.41 -10.36 8.17
N GLY A 20 8.02 -9.11 8.41
CA GLY A 20 7.80 -8.54 9.74
C GLY A 20 9.07 -8.20 10.52
N ALA A 21 10.23 -8.18 9.87
CA ALA A 21 11.48 -7.77 10.51
C ALA A 21 11.53 -6.26 10.83
N ASP A 22 10.83 -5.44 10.04
CA ASP A 22 10.70 -3.99 10.25
C ASP A 22 9.30 -3.52 9.83
N ARG A 23 8.87 -2.38 10.37
CA ARG A 23 7.56 -1.73 10.14
C ARG A 23 6.37 -2.67 10.38
N ARG A 24 5.22 -2.36 9.78
CA ARG A 24 3.93 -2.99 10.07
C ARG A 24 3.01 -2.94 8.87
N LEU A 25 1.97 -3.78 8.90
CA LEU A 25 0.84 -3.69 7.98
C LEU A 25 -0.06 -2.48 8.31
N MET A 26 -0.88 -2.08 7.34
CA MET A 26 -1.96 -1.10 7.55
C MET A 26 -3.03 -1.68 8.50
N SER A 27 -3.51 -0.86 9.42
CA SER A 27 -4.58 -1.17 10.36
C SER A 27 -5.91 -0.52 9.94
N LYS A 28 -7.03 -0.96 10.52
CA LYS A 28 -8.33 -0.31 10.31
C LYS A 28 -8.30 1.17 10.68
N THR A 29 -7.64 1.50 11.79
CA THR A 29 -7.49 2.89 12.26
C THR A 29 -6.71 3.76 11.28
N ASP A 30 -5.68 3.22 10.63
CA ASP A 30 -4.98 3.97 9.59
C ASP A 30 -5.91 4.32 8.42
N LEU A 31 -6.74 3.36 7.99
CA LEU A 31 -7.71 3.59 6.92
C LEU A 31 -8.80 4.57 7.34
N GLU A 32 -9.30 4.47 8.57
CA GLU A 32 -10.26 5.43 9.14
C GLU A 32 -9.68 6.85 9.18
N ASN A 33 -8.40 6.98 9.52
CA ASN A 33 -7.70 8.27 9.50
C ASN A 33 -7.64 8.83 8.06
N VAL A 34 -7.20 8.05 7.08
CA VAL A 34 -7.17 8.47 5.65
C VAL A 34 -8.57 8.88 5.20
N PHE A 35 -9.58 8.06 5.46
CA PHE A 35 -10.97 8.33 5.04
C PHE A 35 -11.68 9.43 5.83
N SER A 36 -11.06 9.94 6.90
CA SER A 36 -11.55 11.13 7.60
C SER A 36 -11.20 12.43 6.87
N ARG A 37 -10.28 12.38 5.90
CA ARG A 37 -9.87 13.51 5.08
C ARG A 37 -10.80 13.70 3.88
N ARG A 38 -10.76 14.88 3.26
CA ARG A 38 -11.67 15.25 2.16
C ARG A 38 -10.95 15.62 0.88
N TRP A 39 -9.72 16.10 0.96
CA TRP A 39 -8.96 16.58 -0.18
C TRP A 39 -7.68 15.76 -0.36
N MET A 40 -7.25 15.55 -1.60
CA MET A 40 -6.11 14.71 -1.95
C MET A 40 -4.83 15.14 -1.23
N TRP A 41 -4.61 16.46 -1.10
CA TRP A 41 -3.44 17.01 -0.42
C TRP A 41 -3.37 16.65 1.07
N GLU A 42 -4.51 16.34 1.71
CA GLU A 42 -4.55 15.93 3.12
C GLU A 42 -4.11 14.47 3.32
N ILE A 43 -3.97 13.69 2.24
CA ILE A 43 -3.57 12.27 2.28
C ILE A 43 -2.30 11.97 1.46
N SER A 44 -1.72 12.97 0.79
CA SER A 44 -0.54 12.82 -0.07
C SER A 44 0.68 13.57 0.47
N ASN A 45 1.88 13.03 0.20
CA ASN A 45 3.13 13.76 0.38
C ASN A 45 3.19 14.98 -0.56
N PRO A 46 3.83 16.10 -0.18
CA PRO A 46 4.48 16.37 1.09
C PRO A 46 3.56 16.98 2.17
N SER A 47 2.28 17.18 1.87
CA SER A 47 1.40 18.00 2.72
C SER A 47 0.74 17.24 3.87
N ALA A 48 0.44 15.95 3.69
CA ALA A 48 -0.27 15.16 4.70
C ALA A 48 0.60 14.81 5.92
N GLU A 49 0.03 14.94 7.13
CA GLU A 49 0.61 14.35 8.34
C GLU A 49 0.75 12.82 8.20
N ASP A 50 1.77 12.22 8.81
CA ASP A 50 2.08 10.78 8.72
C ASP A 50 0.88 9.85 8.93
N ARG A 51 -0.01 10.17 9.87
CA ARG A 51 -1.20 9.36 10.20
C ARG A 51 -2.30 9.39 9.13
N TYR A 52 -2.27 10.37 8.22
CA TYR A 52 -3.22 10.53 7.12
C TYR A 52 -2.59 10.21 5.76
N ASN A 53 -1.26 10.11 5.70
CA ASN A 53 -0.51 9.98 4.48
C ASN A 53 -0.56 8.54 3.94
N LEU A 54 -1.31 8.33 2.85
CA LEU A 54 -1.52 7.01 2.25
C LEU A 54 -0.21 6.43 1.69
N GLU A 55 0.67 7.28 1.15
CA GLU A 55 1.98 6.88 0.62
C GLU A 55 2.90 6.33 1.72
N LEU A 56 2.93 6.98 2.90
CA LEU A 56 3.71 6.50 4.04
C LEU A 56 3.18 5.18 4.59
N LEU A 57 1.85 5.02 4.67
CA LEU A 57 1.23 3.76 5.08
C LEU A 57 1.51 2.64 4.09
N HIS A 58 1.50 2.95 2.79
CA HIS A 58 1.90 2.05 1.71
C HIS A 58 3.36 1.61 1.88
N ASN A 59 4.26 2.55 2.21
CA ASN A 59 5.69 2.27 2.40
C ASN A 59 5.94 1.35 3.60
N HIS A 60 5.13 1.42 4.66
CA HIS A 60 5.24 0.49 5.78
C HIS A 60 5.04 -0.97 5.35
N VAL A 61 4.15 -1.25 4.40
CA VAL A 61 3.91 -2.62 3.90
C VAL A 61 5.08 -3.11 3.04
N HIS A 62 5.65 -2.26 2.19
CA HIS A 62 6.87 -2.57 1.44
C HIS A 62 8.00 -3.01 2.36
N VAL A 63 8.24 -2.25 3.42
CA VAL A 63 9.29 -2.55 4.40
C VAL A 63 8.95 -3.78 5.23
N TRP A 64 7.68 -3.98 5.58
CA TRP A 64 7.22 -5.16 6.31
C TRP A 64 7.42 -6.46 5.52
N ILE A 65 7.32 -6.44 4.18
CA ILE A 65 7.65 -7.61 3.36
C ILE A 65 9.17 -7.81 3.29
N GLY A 66 9.92 -6.71 3.23
CA GLY A 66 11.39 -6.71 3.28
C GLY A 66 12.07 -7.12 1.97
N GLU A 67 13.40 -7.23 2.03
CA GLU A 67 14.25 -7.68 0.91
C GLU A 67 14.02 -6.91 -0.38
N GLN A 68 13.57 -7.56 -1.47
CA GLN A 68 13.30 -6.86 -2.72
C GLN A 68 12.13 -5.86 -2.58
N MET A 69 11.08 -6.19 -1.82
CA MET A 69 9.91 -5.33 -1.65
C MET A 69 10.23 -4.02 -0.93
N SER A 70 11.28 -3.95 -0.12
CA SER A 70 11.62 -2.73 0.63
C SER A 70 12.46 -1.72 -0.16
N ARG A 71 12.76 -1.99 -1.43
CA ARG A 71 13.63 -1.14 -2.26
C ARG A 71 12.88 -0.68 -3.51
N ILE A 72 12.95 0.61 -3.79
CA ILE A 72 12.31 1.24 -4.96
C ILE A 72 12.71 0.48 -6.24
N GLU A 73 14.00 0.20 -6.42
CA GLU A 73 14.50 -0.32 -7.71
C GLU A 73 14.23 -1.80 -7.96
N SER A 74 13.79 -2.53 -6.93
CA SER A 74 13.59 -3.98 -7.01
C SER A 74 12.22 -4.48 -6.58
N SER A 75 11.38 -3.62 -5.97
CA SER A 75 10.11 -4.03 -5.37
C SER A 75 9.18 -4.71 -6.36
N SER A 76 9.10 -4.21 -7.59
CA SER A 76 8.25 -4.76 -8.65
C SER A 76 8.65 -6.16 -9.12
N TYR A 77 9.84 -6.66 -8.76
CA TYR A 77 10.24 -8.04 -9.06
C TYR A 77 9.68 -9.06 -8.06
N ASP A 78 9.15 -8.62 -6.92
CA ASP A 78 8.33 -9.47 -6.06
C ASP A 78 6.87 -9.42 -6.55
N PRO A 79 6.25 -10.56 -6.94
CA PRO A 79 4.86 -10.58 -7.39
C PRO A 79 3.84 -10.00 -6.40
N ALA A 80 4.17 -9.93 -5.10
CA ALA A 80 3.30 -9.29 -4.10
C ALA A 80 3.12 -7.78 -4.34
N PHE A 81 4.06 -7.14 -5.05
CA PHE A 81 3.99 -5.73 -5.46
C PHE A 81 2.66 -5.39 -6.11
N PHE A 82 2.25 -6.18 -7.11
CA PHE A 82 1.04 -5.90 -7.88
C PHE A 82 -0.23 -6.01 -7.03
N SER A 83 -0.31 -7.02 -6.16
CA SER A 83 -1.45 -7.16 -5.24
C SER A 83 -1.51 -6.02 -4.22
N HIS A 84 -0.36 -5.58 -3.71
CA HIS A 84 -0.27 -4.46 -2.78
C HIS A 84 -0.68 -3.14 -3.44
N HIS A 85 -0.15 -2.83 -4.61
CA HIS A 85 -0.51 -1.62 -5.34
C HIS A 85 -1.97 -1.62 -5.81
N ALA A 86 -2.52 -2.77 -6.22
CA ALA A 86 -3.96 -2.88 -6.52
C ALA A 86 -4.83 -2.62 -5.28
N PHE A 87 -4.39 -3.10 -4.11
CA PHE A 87 -5.08 -2.80 -2.86
C PHE A 87 -5.03 -1.30 -2.52
N VAL A 88 -3.85 -0.67 -2.63
CA VAL A 88 -3.68 0.77 -2.36
C VAL A 88 -4.47 1.63 -3.35
N ASP A 89 -4.48 1.28 -4.62
CA ASP A 89 -5.30 1.94 -5.63
C ASP A 89 -6.81 1.83 -5.31
N CYS A 90 -7.28 0.67 -4.85
CA CYS A 90 -8.66 0.51 -4.41
C CYS A 90 -9.00 1.30 -3.14
N LEU A 91 -8.05 1.50 -2.22
CA LEU A 91 -8.23 2.42 -1.10
C LEU A 91 -8.34 3.88 -1.58
N TRP A 92 -7.52 4.26 -2.56
CA TRP A 92 -7.58 5.58 -3.17
C TRP A 92 -8.91 5.81 -3.89
N GLU A 93 -9.44 4.84 -4.65
CA GLU A 93 -10.78 4.97 -5.25
C GLU A 93 -11.90 5.01 -4.19
N GLU A 94 -11.80 4.27 -3.08
CA GLU A 94 -12.75 4.43 -1.97
C GLU A 94 -12.73 5.87 -1.40
N PHE A 95 -11.54 6.45 -1.25
CA PHE A 95 -11.41 7.86 -0.86
C PHE A 95 -12.09 8.78 -1.89
N ARG A 96 -11.83 8.60 -3.20
CA ARG A 96 -12.48 9.37 -4.28
C ARG A 96 -14.00 9.23 -4.26
N GLN A 97 -14.54 8.06 -3.94
CA GLN A 97 -15.99 7.87 -3.77
C GLN A 97 -16.54 8.69 -2.60
N ARG A 98 -15.82 8.75 -1.47
CA ARG A 98 -16.18 9.61 -0.33
C ARG A 98 -16.11 11.09 -0.66
N GLN A 99 -15.11 11.52 -1.45
CA GLN A 99 -15.05 12.89 -1.97
C GLN A 99 -16.33 13.24 -2.75
N ARG A 100 -16.78 12.35 -3.64
CA ARG A 100 -18.03 12.54 -4.41
C ARG A 100 -19.25 12.64 -3.50
N GLN A 101 -19.32 11.82 -2.44
CA GLN A 101 -20.39 11.91 -1.42
C GLN A 101 -20.40 13.25 -0.68
N HIS A 102 -19.26 13.92 -0.59
CA HIS A 102 -19.11 15.26 -0.03
C HIS A 102 -19.19 16.39 -1.07
N GLY A 103 -19.57 16.10 -2.31
CA GLY A 103 -19.69 17.09 -3.38
C GLY A 103 -18.36 17.58 -3.96
N ILE A 104 -17.26 16.87 -3.69
CA ILE A 104 -15.92 17.15 -4.22
C ILE A 104 -15.73 16.34 -5.50
N ASN A 105 -15.22 16.97 -6.56
CA ASN A 105 -14.89 16.29 -7.81
C ASN A 105 -13.42 15.81 -7.78
N PRO A 106 -13.16 14.49 -7.66
CA PRO A 106 -11.79 13.97 -7.57
C PRO A 106 -10.94 14.28 -8.79
N GLY A 107 -11.53 14.30 -9.99
CA GLY A 107 -10.84 14.60 -11.25
C GLY A 107 -10.40 16.06 -11.38
N ARG A 108 -10.69 16.90 -10.39
CA ARG A 108 -10.24 18.29 -10.30
C ARG A 108 -9.49 18.60 -9.00
N ASP A 109 -9.21 17.58 -8.17
CA ASP A 109 -8.61 17.74 -6.85
C ASP A 109 -7.12 17.36 -6.84
N TYR A 110 -6.40 17.69 -7.91
CA TYR A 110 -4.94 17.55 -7.88
C TYR A 110 -4.34 18.59 -6.91
N PRO A 111 -3.45 18.22 -5.97
CA PRO A 111 -2.87 19.14 -5.00
C PRO A 111 -2.20 20.36 -5.66
N ARG A 112 -2.37 21.54 -5.03
CA ARG A 112 -1.63 22.75 -5.44
C ARG A 112 -0.18 22.75 -4.95
N ILE A 113 0.03 22.21 -3.74
CA ILE A 113 1.36 21.92 -3.22
C ILE A 113 1.70 20.52 -3.71
N VAL A 114 2.57 20.48 -4.71
CA VAL A 114 3.05 19.27 -5.34
C VAL A 114 4.45 18.97 -4.82
N GLY A 115 4.85 17.70 -4.86
CA GLY A 115 6.21 17.30 -4.49
C GLY A 115 7.26 17.81 -5.47
N ASP A 116 8.37 17.07 -5.56
CA ASP A 116 9.46 17.39 -6.49
C ASP A 116 8.98 17.54 -7.94
N GLN A 117 9.83 18.07 -8.81
CA GLN A 117 9.50 18.38 -10.21
C GLN A 117 8.85 17.20 -10.98
N GLY A 118 9.18 15.96 -10.63
CA GLY A 118 8.56 14.76 -11.22
C GLY A 118 7.08 14.53 -10.86
N HIS A 119 6.54 15.25 -9.87
CA HIS A 119 5.16 15.17 -9.42
C HIS A 119 4.32 16.38 -9.87
N GLN A 120 4.85 17.22 -10.75
CA GLN A 120 4.09 18.34 -11.32
C GLN A 120 2.97 17.80 -12.23
N PRO A 121 1.78 18.41 -12.26
CA PRO A 121 0.62 17.85 -12.96
C PRO A 121 0.85 17.64 -14.46
N LEU A 122 1.65 18.49 -15.09
CA LEU A 122 1.87 18.49 -16.53
C LEU A 122 3.12 17.72 -16.99
N VAL A 123 3.82 17.03 -16.10
CA VAL A 123 4.96 16.18 -16.50
C VAL A 123 4.48 14.81 -16.93
N SER A 124 5.30 14.13 -17.74
CA SER A 124 5.02 12.76 -18.19
C SER A 124 4.97 11.80 -17.01
N MET A 125 3.95 10.93 -16.99
CA MET A 125 3.86 9.86 -15.99
C MET A 125 4.66 8.60 -16.38
N GLY A 126 5.35 8.62 -17.53
CA GLY A 126 6.07 7.45 -18.05
C GLY A 126 5.18 6.37 -18.67
N LEU A 127 3.88 6.61 -18.82
CA LEU A 127 2.92 5.72 -19.48
C LEU A 127 2.39 6.34 -20.77
N GLY A 128 3.10 6.10 -21.87
CA GLY A 128 2.74 6.61 -23.18
C GLY A 128 2.73 8.15 -23.22
N ARG A 129 1.59 8.73 -23.58
CA ARG A 129 1.39 10.19 -23.67
C ARG A 129 0.69 10.79 -22.45
N LEU A 130 0.46 9.99 -21.41
CA LEU A 130 -0.26 10.45 -20.23
C LEU A 130 0.63 11.36 -19.36
N LEU A 131 0.00 12.40 -18.83
CA LEU A 131 0.58 13.30 -17.85
C LEU A 131 0.22 12.82 -16.44
N VAL A 132 0.93 13.29 -15.43
CA VAL A 132 0.64 12.96 -14.02
C VAL A 132 -0.80 13.33 -13.64
N VAL A 133 -1.31 14.48 -14.11
CA VAL A 133 -2.69 14.90 -13.87
C VAL A 133 -3.72 13.98 -14.53
N ASP A 134 -3.36 13.26 -15.60
CA ASP A 134 -4.28 12.32 -16.21
C ASP A 134 -4.56 11.14 -15.28
N GLY A 135 -3.65 10.83 -14.35
CA GLY A 135 -3.80 9.76 -13.36
C GLY A 135 -5.04 9.91 -12.49
N ILE A 136 -5.53 11.13 -12.23
CA ILE A 136 -6.74 11.37 -11.42
C ILE A 136 -8.04 11.31 -12.24
N ASN A 137 -7.98 10.99 -13.53
CA ASN A 137 -9.16 10.91 -14.39
C ASN A 137 -10.08 9.74 -13.99
N ASP A 138 -11.39 9.89 -14.19
CA ASP A 138 -12.38 8.84 -13.92
C ASP A 138 -12.35 7.71 -14.97
N ILE A 139 -11.69 7.89 -16.11
CA ILE A 139 -11.68 6.90 -17.20
C ILE A 139 -11.18 5.52 -16.74
N PHE A 140 -10.21 5.49 -15.82
CA PHE A 140 -9.64 4.26 -15.28
C PHE A 140 -10.69 3.43 -14.54
N THR A 141 -11.44 4.05 -13.63
CA THR A 141 -12.44 3.37 -12.80
C THR A 141 -13.80 3.24 -13.46
N GLN A 142 -14.04 3.93 -14.58
CA GLN A 142 -15.25 3.79 -15.39
C GLN A 142 -15.11 2.79 -16.53
N ARG A 143 -13.90 2.57 -17.06
CA ARG A 143 -13.70 1.79 -18.30
C ARG A 143 -12.67 0.67 -18.21
N ILE A 144 -11.76 0.69 -17.24
CA ILE A 144 -10.62 -0.23 -17.20
C ILE A 144 -10.77 -1.24 -16.07
N TYR A 145 -11.09 -0.79 -14.86
CA TYR A 145 -11.26 -1.68 -13.72
C TYR A 145 -12.32 -1.17 -12.74
N SER A 146 -12.73 -2.06 -11.83
CA SER A 146 -13.57 -1.74 -10.68
C SER A 146 -13.01 -2.39 -9.43
N CYS A 147 -13.11 -1.71 -8.30
CA CYS A 147 -12.71 -2.24 -7.01
C CYS A 147 -13.86 -2.92 -6.29
N GLN A 148 -13.64 -4.15 -5.83
CA GLN A 148 -14.56 -4.83 -4.94
C GLN A 148 -14.44 -4.24 -3.52
N ARG A 149 -15.55 -4.20 -2.78
CA ARG A 149 -15.54 -3.83 -1.37
C ARG A 149 -14.62 -4.77 -0.57
N ARG A 150 -13.97 -4.22 0.46
CA ARG A 150 -13.18 -5.01 1.41
C ARG A 150 -14.03 -6.15 2.00
N PRO A 151 -13.47 -7.35 2.21
CA PRO A 151 -14.19 -8.44 2.83
C PRO A 151 -14.71 -8.07 4.22
N GLU A 152 -15.97 -8.41 4.48
CA GLU A 152 -16.64 -8.24 5.77
C GLU A 152 -17.12 -9.58 6.30
N CYS A 153 -17.27 -9.68 7.63
CA CYS A 153 -17.83 -10.85 8.27
C CYS A 153 -19.29 -11.03 7.82
N VAL A 154 -19.61 -12.18 7.21
CA VAL A 154 -20.97 -12.49 6.74
C VAL A 154 -21.74 -13.22 7.85
N PRO A 155 -22.85 -12.66 8.37
CA PRO A 155 -23.68 -13.30 9.39
C PRO A 155 -24.12 -14.72 8.99
N GLY A 156 -24.10 -15.64 9.94
CA GLY A 156 -24.48 -17.04 9.69
C GLY A 156 -23.41 -17.88 8.97
N THR A 157 -22.23 -17.32 8.70
CA THR A 157 -21.11 -18.05 8.08
C THR A 157 -19.81 -17.86 8.87
N ASN A 158 -18.82 -18.74 8.65
CA ASN A 158 -17.49 -18.59 9.23
C ASN A 158 -16.49 -17.89 8.29
N HIS A 159 -16.92 -17.48 7.09
CA HIS A 159 -16.07 -16.88 6.06
C HIS A 159 -16.43 -15.42 5.79
N CYS A 160 -15.55 -14.71 5.09
CA CYS A 160 -15.80 -13.32 4.69
C CYS A 160 -16.09 -13.17 3.19
N GLY A 161 -17.00 -13.99 2.66
CA GLY A 161 -17.35 -14.00 1.23
C GLY A 161 -16.30 -14.66 0.32
N SER A 162 -15.28 -15.29 0.89
CA SER A 162 -14.29 -16.10 0.16
C SER A 162 -13.89 -17.31 1.01
N PRO A 163 -13.68 -18.49 0.40
CA PRO A 163 -13.30 -19.70 1.11
C PRO A 163 -11.86 -19.65 1.65
N TYR A 164 -11.09 -18.59 1.38
CA TYR A 164 -9.70 -18.43 1.82
C TYR A 164 -9.54 -17.51 3.04
N ILE A 165 -10.63 -16.94 3.54
CA ILE A 165 -10.62 -15.98 4.65
C ILE A 165 -11.76 -16.29 5.63
N ARG A 166 -11.47 -16.22 6.93
CA ARG A 166 -12.44 -16.44 8.01
C ARG A 166 -12.77 -15.17 8.76
N CYS A 167 -13.95 -15.12 9.35
CA CYS A 167 -14.30 -14.05 10.27
C CYS A 167 -13.68 -14.32 11.66
N ASN A 168 -13.03 -13.29 12.22
CA ASN A 168 -12.85 -13.16 13.66
C ASN A 168 -14.01 -12.36 14.23
N TRP A 169 -14.95 -13.04 14.88
CA TRP A 169 -16.18 -12.45 15.40
C TRP A 169 -15.96 -11.49 16.58
N SER A 170 -14.89 -11.66 17.37
CA SER A 170 -14.62 -10.76 18.51
C SER A 170 -14.21 -9.36 18.05
N THR A 171 -13.48 -9.27 16.94
CA THR A 171 -12.99 -7.99 16.38
C THR A 171 -13.70 -7.58 15.09
N ARG A 172 -14.66 -8.38 14.62
CA ARG A 172 -15.32 -8.25 13.31
C ARG A 172 -14.31 -8.00 12.17
N THR A 173 -13.26 -8.82 12.13
CA THR A 173 -12.16 -8.68 11.16
C THR A 173 -11.98 -9.96 10.36
N CYS A 174 -11.80 -9.82 9.06
CA CYS A 174 -11.52 -10.94 8.17
C CYS A 174 -10.04 -11.28 8.20
N LEU A 175 -9.73 -12.53 8.52
CA LEU A 175 -8.39 -13.05 8.63
C LEU A 175 -8.14 -14.08 7.52
N PRO A 176 -6.93 -14.15 6.95
CA PRO A 176 -6.56 -15.25 6.08
C PRO A 176 -6.72 -16.58 6.82
N LEU A 177 -7.28 -17.57 6.14
CA LEU A 177 -7.10 -18.95 6.55
C LEU A 177 -5.61 -19.23 6.35
N ILE A 178 -4.86 -19.25 7.45
CA ILE A 178 -3.44 -19.58 7.42
C ILE A 178 -3.32 -20.96 6.76
N MET A 179 -2.87 -21.02 5.51
CA MET A 179 -2.49 -22.27 4.85
C MET A 179 -1.13 -22.74 5.37
N SER A 180 -1.04 -23.01 6.67
CA SER A 180 0.19 -23.52 7.26
C SER A 180 -0.11 -24.59 8.30
N ASN A 181 0.26 -25.82 7.95
CA ASN A 181 0.84 -26.79 8.85
C ASN A 181 2.10 -26.18 9.51
N ARG A 182 1.94 -25.27 10.48
CA ARG A 182 3.00 -24.95 11.45
C ARG A 182 2.39 -24.90 12.86
N PRO A 183 3.06 -25.53 13.85
CA PRO A 183 2.59 -25.52 15.22
C PRO A 183 2.61 -24.11 15.81
N ASN A 184 1.64 -23.84 16.69
CA ASN A 184 1.52 -22.62 17.47
C ASN A 184 2.83 -22.30 18.21
N ASN A 185 3.62 -21.37 17.69
CA ASN A 185 4.59 -20.64 18.50
C ASN A 185 4.13 -19.18 18.58
N PRO A 186 3.91 -18.64 19.79
CA PRO A 186 3.57 -17.24 19.95
C PRO A 186 4.72 -16.38 19.45
N VAL A 187 4.39 -15.38 18.60
CA VAL A 187 5.33 -14.35 18.16
C VAL A 187 5.78 -13.59 19.41
N ALA A 188 7.04 -13.78 19.81
CA ALA A 188 7.66 -12.98 20.86
C ALA A 188 7.78 -11.54 20.36
N GLN A 189 7.12 -10.61 21.06
CA GLN A 189 7.36 -9.18 20.92
C GLN A 189 8.73 -8.87 21.50
N GLY A 190 9.76 -8.85 20.64
CA GLY A 190 11.07 -8.33 21.01
C GLY A 190 11.01 -6.81 21.23
N PRO A 191 11.87 -6.24 22.09
CA PRO A 191 11.85 -4.81 22.37
C PRO A 191 12.19 -4.02 21.11
N ALA A 192 11.52 -2.87 20.95
CA ALA A 192 11.74 -1.94 19.84
C ALA A 192 13.19 -1.46 19.84
N GLN A 193 14.03 -2.04 18.98
CA GLN A 193 15.34 -1.47 18.68
C GLN A 193 15.11 -0.15 17.95
N GLN A 194 15.69 0.93 18.48
CA GLN A 194 15.80 2.21 17.79
C GLN A 194 16.60 2.01 16.50
N GLN A 195 15.89 1.71 15.41
CA GLN A 195 16.48 1.56 14.10
C GLN A 195 16.58 2.96 13.47
N VAL A 196 17.82 3.29 13.08
CA VAL A 196 18.21 4.51 12.37
C VAL A 196 17.23 4.77 11.22
N PRO A 197 16.75 6.02 11.01
CA PRO A 197 15.79 6.33 9.96
C PRO A 197 16.23 5.82 8.57
N TRP A 198 15.28 5.34 7.78
CA TRP A 198 15.51 4.70 6.48
C TRP A 198 16.30 5.57 5.48
N TRP A 199 16.20 6.90 5.58
CA TRP A 199 16.97 7.84 4.75
C TRP A 199 18.48 7.81 5.05
N ALA A 200 18.90 7.39 6.24
CA ALA A 200 20.32 7.33 6.60
C ALA A 200 21.09 6.27 5.79
N ARG A 201 20.41 5.23 5.29
CA ARG A 201 21.01 4.19 4.43
C ARG A 201 21.02 4.56 2.94
N LEU A 202 20.21 5.54 2.52
CA LEU A 202 20.23 6.11 1.17
C LEU A 202 21.38 7.11 0.99
N MET A 203 21.65 7.92 2.02
CA MET A 203 22.73 8.93 2.02
C MET A 203 24.14 8.33 1.97
N GLN A 204 24.34 7.09 2.43
CA GLN A 204 25.68 6.47 2.47
C GLN A 204 26.15 5.87 1.13
N ARG A 205 25.30 5.79 0.10
CA ARG A 205 25.67 5.17 -1.20
C ARG A 205 25.56 6.06 -2.42
N ASN A 206 24.91 7.22 -2.33
CA ASN A 206 24.88 8.20 -3.40
C ASN A 206 25.57 9.49 -2.96
N GLY A 207 26.91 9.48 -3.01
CA GLY A 207 27.71 10.70 -2.96
C GLY A 207 27.58 11.51 -4.25
N LEU A 208 26.35 11.91 -4.60
CA LEU A 208 26.08 12.83 -5.70
C LEU A 208 24.95 13.79 -5.28
N PHE A 209 25.38 15.05 -5.20
CA PHE A 209 24.63 16.31 -5.09
C PHE A 209 24.33 16.86 -3.69
N GLY A 210 25.06 17.93 -3.35
CA GLY A 210 24.61 19.04 -2.49
C GLY A 210 25.13 19.03 -1.07
#